data_AF-A0A9D3N858-F1
#
_entry.id   AF-A0A9D3N858-F1
#
_cell.length_a   1.000
_cell.length_b   1.000
_cell.length_c   1.000
_cell.angle_alpha   90.00
_cell.angle_beta   90.00
_cell.angle_gamma   90.00
#
_symmetry.space_group_name_H-M   'P 1'
#
loop_
_entity.id
_entity.type
_entity.pdbx_description
1 polymer ?
#
loop_
_entity_poly.entity_id
_entity_poly.type
_entity_poly.pdbx_seq_one_letter_code
_entity_poly.pdbx_strand_id
1 'polypeptide(L)'
;MGFTKFRWICTFIGLVFSVVDIASDLLLSLQYFREQQYTWFALTLLFVLVGSLCMQIFSYCWFREDNNGEEGTESLTTNVGLLHLLHMGFFTRYYDLLKKSFSSVWRANSGTSTQMLFGLAADLSMLRLMETFLESVPQLLLQAYIMLEHQRTSKIQYLSMAVSFLNVAWSIVDYWRCLRRSLPNAEEMPGGIPTVVYLLYKTLTITARVLSLTMIIMLSSWNLLVLGSLWLAGTVWAHMIKTDFCTFRCLEELYRAIVGVILVFTFFNIKGKKTKKHMSIYYVLSTLHNFSAPLFLFLFMPKTVESDYFLPVTVFILTSNTMGLGFLILYYKALHPGNRVESDAVDGMVTLNTNNSSPSRRFDRFLS
;
A
#
# COMPACT_ATOMS: atom_id res chain seq x y z
N MET A 1 12.40 -20.28 9.26
CA MET A 1 11.08 -20.86 9.63
C MET A 1 10.30 -21.22 8.38
N GLY A 2 9.47 -22.28 8.43
CA GLY A 2 8.66 -22.74 7.29
C GLY A 2 7.44 -21.86 7.00
N PHE A 3 6.87 -21.98 5.80
CA PHE A 3 5.57 -21.40 5.47
C PHE A 3 4.49 -22.12 6.31
N THR A 4 3.75 -21.40 7.17
CA THR A 4 2.82 -22.01 8.13
C THR A 4 1.39 -22.06 7.62
N LYS A 5 0.56 -22.95 8.20
CA LYS A 5 -0.89 -23.00 7.96
C LYS A 5 -1.58 -21.65 8.18
N PHE A 6 -1.18 -20.95 9.25
CA PHE A 6 -1.66 -19.60 9.54
C PHE A 6 -1.36 -18.62 8.40
N ARG A 7 -0.16 -18.67 7.81
CA ARG A 7 0.21 -17.79 6.69
C ARG A 7 -0.60 -18.11 5.43
N TRP A 8 -0.86 -19.38 5.16
CA TRP A 8 -1.72 -19.80 4.07
C TRP A 8 -3.13 -19.21 4.22
N ILE A 9 -3.70 -19.29 5.42
CA ILE A 9 -5.01 -18.69 5.75
C ILE A 9 -4.97 -17.17 5.56
N CYS A 10 -3.93 -16.47 6.03
CA CYS A 10 -3.78 -15.03 5.78
C CYS A 10 -3.76 -14.71 4.28
N THR A 11 -3.05 -15.50 3.48
CA THR A 11 -3.00 -15.29 2.01
C THR A 11 -4.40 -15.41 1.41
N PHE A 12 -5.17 -16.43 1.82
CA PHE A 12 -6.56 -16.58 1.39
C PHE A 12 -7.46 -15.42 1.85
N ILE A 13 -7.32 -14.95 3.09
CA ILE A 13 -8.05 -13.78 3.60
C ILE A 13 -7.75 -12.53 2.75
N GLY A 14 -6.49 -12.32 2.36
CA GLY A 14 -6.10 -11.22 1.48
C GLY A 14 -6.80 -11.29 0.11
N LEU A 15 -6.96 -12.48 -0.45
CA LEU A 15 -7.72 -12.68 -1.68
C LEU A 15 -9.20 -12.30 -1.49
N VAL A 16 -9.81 -12.74 -0.39
CA VAL A 16 -11.22 -12.39 -0.08
C VAL A 16 -11.39 -10.88 0.06
N PHE A 17 -10.49 -10.20 0.78
CA PHE A 17 -10.53 -8.74 0.87
C PHE A 17 -10.43 -8.08 -0.51
N SER A 18 -9.63 -8.64 -1.42
CA SER A 18 -9.50 -8.14 -2.81
C SER A 18 -10.80 -8.24 -3.59
N VAL A 19 -11.50 -9.37 -3.48
CA VAL A 19 -12.79 -9.54 -4.15
C VAL A 19 -13.86 -8.63 -3.54
N VAL A 20 -13.89 -8.49 -2.21
CA VAL A 20 -14.87 -7.66 -1.51
C VAL A 20 -14.67 -6.17 -1.80
N ASP A 21 -13.43 -5.70 -1.88
CA ASP A 21 -13.04 -4.33 -2.24
C ASP A 21 -13.59 -3.97 -3.63
N ILE A 22 -13.20 -4.76 -4.66
CA ILE A 22 -13.69 -4.61 -6.04
C ILE A 22 -15.22 -4.61 -6.11
N ALA A 23 -15.87 -5.56 -5.43
CA ALA A 23 -17.33 -5.64 -5.42
C ALA A 23 -17.95 -4.40 -4.76
N SER A 24 -17.39 -3.91 -3.66
CA SER A 24 -17.88 -2.73 -2.95
C SER A 24 -17.76 -1.45 -3.79
N ASP A 25 -16.66 -1.29 -4.52
CA ASP A 25 -16.41 -0.11 -5.36
C ASP A 25 -17.29 -0.11 -6.62
N LEU A 26 -17.50 -1.28 -7.23
CA LEU A 26 -18.46 -1.44 -8.32
C LEU A 26 -19.89 -1.14 -7.87
N LEU A 27 -20.32 -1.67 -6.72
CA LEU A 27 -21.64 -1.38 -6.16
C LEU A 27 -21.83 0.10 -5.86
N LEU A 28 -20.82 0.76 -5.29
CA LEU A 28 -20.86 2.19 -5.02
C LEU A 28 -20.92 3.01 -6.31
N SER A 29 -20.12 2.68 -7.32
CA SER A 29 -20.15 3.36 -8.61
C SER A 29 -21.54 3.22 -9.28
N LEU A 30 -22.15 2.04 -9.24
CA LEU A 30 -23.49 1.81 -9.76
C LEU A 30 -24.54 2.63 -9.00
N GLN A 31 -24.37 2.82 -7.70
CA GLN A 31 -25.23 3.71 -6.94
C GLN A 31 -25.09 5.16 -7.43
N TYR A 32 -23.88 5.69 -7.58
CA TYR A 32 -23.67 7.04 -8.10
C TYR A 32 -24.27 7.23 -9.49
N PHE A 33 -24.18 6.20 -10.34
CA PHE A 33 -24.82 6.22 -11.66
C PHE A 33 -26.35 6.30 -11.57
N ARG A 34 -26.98 5.51 -10.69
CA ARG A 34 -28.43 5.54 -10.46
C ARG A 34 -28.92 6.87 -9.89
N GLU A 35 -28.11 7.50 -9.04
CA GLU A 35 -28.39 8.81 -8.45
C GLU A 35 -28.05 9.99 -9.37
N GLN A 36 -27.71 9.73 -10.65
CA GLN A 36 -27.31 10.73 -11.66
C GLN A 36 -26.08 11.57 -11.26
N GLN A 37 -25.24 11.05 -10.36
CA GLN A 37 -24.01 11.68 -9.91
C GLN A 37 -22.83 11.22 -10.78
N TYR A 38 -22.85 11.62 -12.05
CA TYR A 38 -21.89 11.14 -13.06
C TYR A 38 -20.43 11.47 -12.74
N THR A 39 -20.16 12.60 -12.07
CA THR A 39 -18.79 12.98 -11.65
C THR A 39 -18.23 12.01 -10.62
N TRP A 40 -19.00 11.66 -9.59
CA TRP A 40 -18.57 10.71 -8.55
C TRP A 40 -18.46 9.28 -9.08
N PHE A 41 -19.38 8.91 -9.97
CA PHE A 41 -19.29 7.67 -10.74
C PHE A 41 -17.96 7.59 -11.53
N ALA A 42 -17.67 8.61 -12.34
CA ALA A 42 -16.47 8.64 -13.18
C ALA A 42 -15.18 8.63 -12.36
N LEU A 43 -15.11 9.40 -11.27
CA LEU A 43 -13.94 9.44 -10.39
C LEU A 43 -13.73 8.11 -9.65
N THR A 44 -14.80 7.49 -9.15
CA THR A 44 -14.70 6.19 -8.47
C THR A 44 -14.17 5.13 -9.43
N LEU A 45 -14.75 5.06 -10.64
CA LEU A 45 -14.31 4.11 -11.67
C LEU A 45 -12.88 4.38 -12.15
N LEU A 46 -12.48 5.66 -12.24
CA LEU A 46 -11.12 6.03 -12.59
C LEU A 46 -10.11 5.47 -11.58
N PHE A 47 -10.38 5.58 -10.28
CA PHE A 47 -9.50 5.02 -9.25
C PHE A 47 -9.41 3.49 -9.34
N VAL A 48 -10.53 2.79 -9.55
CA VAL A 48 -10.56 1.33 -9.77
C VAL A 48 -9.70 0.95 -10.99
N LEU A 49 -9.89 1.64 -12.11
CA LEU A 49 -9.18 1.35 -13.35
C LEU A 49 -7.69 1.63 -13.24
N VAL A 50 -7.30 2.76 -12.62
CA VAL A 50 -5.88 3.14 -12.46
C VAL A 50 -5.17 2.17 -11.52
N GLY A 51 -5.75 1.85 -10.36
CA GLY A 51 -5.18 0.89 -9.42
C GLY A 51 -4.99 -0.49 -10.06
N SER A 52 -6.04 -0.98 -10.72
CA SER A 52 -6.02 -2.27 -11.40
C SER A 52 -5.03 -2.31 -12.57
N LEU A 53 -5.01 -1.31 -13.44
CA LEU A 53 -4.06 -1.23 -14.57
C LEU A 53 -2.61 -1.24 -14.10
N CYS A 54 -2.28 -0.41 -13.10
CA CYS A 54 -0.93 -0.37 -12.54
C CYS A 54 -0.54 -1.74 -11.99
N MET A 55 -1.43 -2.37 -11.21
CA MET A 55 -1.19 -3.71 -10.70
C MET A 55 -0.93 -4.73 -11.82
N GLN A 56 -1.75 -4.74 -12.87
CA GLN A 56 -1.58 -5.70 -13.97
C GLN A 56 -0.26 -5.49 -14.73
N ILE A 57 0.16 -4.24 -14.93
CA ILE A 57 1.45 -3.92 -15.57
C ILE A 57 2.61 -4.52 -14.77
N PHE A 58 2.69 -4.25 -13.46
CA PHE A 58 3.75 -4.82 -12.62
C PHE A 58 3.67 -6.34 -12.55
N SER A 59 2.46 -6.87 -12.39
CA SER A 59 2.20 -8.30 -12.31
C SER A 59 2.64 -9.04 -13.59
N TYR A 60 2.38 -8.47 -14.77
CA TYR A 60 2.83 -9.02 -16.04
C TYR A 60 4.35 -8.92 -16.21
N CYS A 61 4.94 -7.74 -15.94
CA CYS A 61 6.38 -7.55 -16.06
C CYS A 61 7.16 -8.53 -15.17
N TRP A 62 6.73 -8.72 -13.93
CA TRP A 62 7.33 -9.70 -13.03
C TRP A 62 7.10 -11.14 -13.49
N PHE A 63 5.96 -11.43 -14.14
CA PHE A 63 5.68 -12.79 -14.61
C PHE A 63 6.63 -13.16 -15.75
N ARG A 64 6.86 -12.19 -16.64
CA ARG A 64 7.84 -12.31 -17.71
C ARG A 64 9.26 -12.44 -17.14
N GLU A 65 9.64 -11.65 -16.15
CA GLU A 65 10.95 -11.78 -15.49
C GLU A 65 11.15 -13.16 -14.84
N ASP A 66 10.11 -13.71 -14.21
CA ASP A 66 10.17 -15.02 -13.56
C ASP A 66 10.31 -16.18 -14.57
N ASN A 67 9.81 -16.02 -15.81
CA ASN A 67 9.77 -17.07 -16.84
C ASN A 67 10.80 -16.89 -17.99
N ASN A 68 11.52 -15.77 -18.05
CA ASN A 68 12.48 -15.47 -19.12
C ASN A 68 13.66 -16.48 -19.22
N GLY A 69 13.74 -17.49 -18.36
CA GLY A 69 14.76 -18.55 -18.37
C GLY A 69 14.27 -19.94 -18.81
N GLU A 70 12.98 -20.11 -19.15
CA GLU A 70 12.43 -21.40 -19.59
C GLU A 70 12.12 -21.37 -21.10
N GLU A 71 12.89 -22.14 -21.90
CA GLU A 71 12.68 -22.28 -23.34
C GLU A 71 11.33 -22.99 -23.63
N GLY A 72 10.49 -22.40 -24.50
CA GLY A 72 9.19 -22.96 -24.92
C GLY A 72 7.94 -22.23 -24.40
N THR A 73 8.10 -21.10 -23.71
CA THR A 73 7.02 -20.43 -22.95
C THR A 73 6.21 -19.40 -23.77
N GLU A 74 6.44 -19.25 -25.07
CA GLU A 74 5.81 -18.17 -25.88
C GLU A 74 4.27 -18.23 -25.90
N SER A 75 3.67 -19.41 -26.06
CA SER A 75 2.21 -19.56 -26.03
C SER A 75 1.63 -19.30 -24.63
N LEU A 76 2.34 -19.70 -23.57
CA LEU A 76 1.97 -19.45 -22.18
C LEU A 76 2.05 -17.95 -21.85
N THR A 77 3.09 -17.25 -22.32
CA THR A 77 3.21 -15.79 -22.12
C THR A 77 2.11 -15.01 -22.84
N THR A 78 1.64 -15.50 -23.98
CA THR A 78 0.52 -14.88 -24.73
C THR A 78 -0.79 -15.05 -23.98
N ASN A 79 -1.09 -16.25 -23.50
CA ASN A 79 -2.30 -16.54 -22.71
C ASN A 79 -2.31 -15.77 -21.38
N VAL A 80 -1.16 -15.68 -20.71
CA VAL A 80 -1.05 -14.92 -19.46
C VAL A 80 -1.12 -13.41 -19.73
N GLY A 81 -0.54 -12.92 -20.81
CA GLY A 81 -0.71 -11.53 -21.27
C GLY A 81 -2.18 -11.17 -21.49
N LEU A 82 -2.95 -12.07 -22.13
CA LEU A 82 -4.40 -11.89 -22.30
C LEU A 82 -5.14 -11.87 -20.96
N LEU A 83 -4.76 -12.72 -20.00
CA LEU A 83 -5.35 -12.71 -18.67
C LEU A 83 -5.04 -11.41 -17.92
N HIS A 84 -3.85 -10.83 -18.06
CA HIS A 84 -3.53 -9.50 -17.51
C HIS A 84 -4.36 -8.40 -18.18
N LEU A 85 -4.56 -8.48 -19.50
CA LEU A 85 -5.41 -7.54 -20.24
C LEU A 85 -6.89 -7.64 -19.84
N LEU A 86 -7.35 -8.83 -19.47
CA LEU A 86 -8.69 -9.07 -18.90
C LEU A 86 -8.77 -8.82 -17.39
N HIS A 87 -7.73 -8.23 -16.77
CA HIS A 87 -7.63 -7.98 -15.33
C HIS A 87 -7.64 -9.24 -14.44
N MET A 88 -7.49 -10.43 -15.03
CA MET A 88 -7.46 -11.72 -14.32
C MET A 88 -6.06 -12.16 -13.87
N GLY A 89 -5.00 -11.51 -14.35
CA GLY A 89 -3.62 -11.90 -14.06
C GLY A 89 -3.16 -11.70 -12.60
N PHE A 90 -3.92 -10.96 -11.80
CA PHE A 90 -3.71 -10.93 -10.35
C PHE A 90 -4.19 -12.21 -9.66
N PHE A 91 -5.35 -12.73 -10.10
CA PHE A 91 -5.92 -13.95 -9.55
C PHE A 91 -5.07 -15.18 -9.89
N THR A 92 -4.40 -15.20 -11.05
CA THR A 92 -3.47 -16.28 -11.41
C THR A 92 -2.28 -16.33 -10.45
N ARG A 93 -1.67 -15.19 -10.11
CA ARG A 93 -0.59 -15.12 -9.10
C ARG A 93 -1.05 -15.60 -7.73
N TYR A 94 -2.25 -15.22 -7.30
CA TYR A 94 -2.85 -15.69 -6.06
C TYR A 94 -3.05 -17.20 -6.07
N TYR A 95 -3.60 -17.74 -7.16
CA TYR A 95 -3.81 -19.17 -7.34
C TYR A 95 -2.47 -19.94 -7.30
N ASP A 96 -1.45 -19.47 -8.01
CA ASP A 96 -0.13 -20.10 -8.05
C ASP A 96 0.53 -20.12 -6.66
N LEU A 97 0.47 -19.01 -5.92
CA LEU A 97 0.96 -18.94 -4.55
C LEU A 97 0.21 -19.90 -3.64
N LEU A 98 -1.13 -19.90 -3.68
CA LEU A 98 -1.96 -20.78 -2.85
C LEU A 98 -1.74 -22.26 -3.16
N LYS A 99 -1.58 -22.62 -4.44
CA LYS A 99 -1.30 -23.99 -4.89
C LYS A 99 0.09 -24.45 -4.45
N LYS A 100 1.14 -23.66 -4.71
CA LYS A 100 2.52 -23.98 -4.32
C LYS A 100 2.67 -24.07 -2.80
N SER A 101 2.08 -23.13 -2.07
CA SER A 101 2.10 -23.14 -0.61
C SER A 101 1.23 -24.24 0.00
N PHE A 102 0.07 -24.58 -0.58
CA PHE A 102 -0.76 -25.71 -0.12
C PHE A 102 0.00 -27.03 -0.25
N SER A 103 0.65 -27.25 -1.40
CA SER A 103 1.52 -28.41 -1.57
C SER A 103 2.57 -28.42 -0.48
N SER A 104 3.37 -27.35 -0.30
CA SER A 104 4.43 -27.32 0.72
C SER A 104 3.95 -27.51 2.17
N VAL A 105 2.79 -26.99 2.54
CA VAL A 105 2.26 -27.04 3.91
C VAL A 105 1.59 -28.38 4.23
N TRP A 106 0.89 -28.97 3.27
CA TRP A 106 -0.01 -30.10 3.51
C TRP A 106 0.43 -31.41 2.86
N ARG A 107 1.22 -31.33 1.80
CA ARG A 107 1.86 -32.48 1.16
C ARG A 107 3.35 -32.33 1.49
N ALA A 108 3.98 -33.25 2.20
CA ALA A 108 5.43 -33.17 2.52
C ALA A 108 6.33 -33.32 1.27
N ASN A 109 5.85 -32.88 0.11
CA ASN A 109 6.42 -32.98 -1.19
C ASN A 109 6.40 -31.58 -1.81
N SER A 110 7.50 -30.85 -1.68
CA SER A 110 7.72 -29.64 -2.47
C SER A 110 9.21 -29.43 -2.68
N GLY A 111 9.68 -29.57 -3.93
CA GLY A 111 10.97 -29.02 -4.35
C GLY A 111 11.03 -27.48 -4.30
N THR A 112 9.94 -26.83 -3.88
CA THR A 112 9.83 -25.38 -3.71
C THR A 112 10.49 -24.95 -2.41
N SER A 113 11.51 -24.09 -2.50
CA SER A 113 12.16 -23.53 -1.32
C SER A 113 11.22 -22.59 -0.56
N THR A 114 11.31 -22.59 0.78
CA THR A 114 10.50 -21.70 1.64
C THR A 114 10.77 -20.22 1.32
N GLN A 115 12.01 -19.87 0.97
CA GLN A 115 12.39 -18.52 0.58
C GLN A 115 11.71 -18.08 -0.72
N MET A 116 11.52 -18.98 -1.68
CA MET A 116 10.74 -18.69 -2.90
C MET A 116 9.28 -18.40 -2.59
N LEU A 117 8.65 -19.15 -1.68
CA LEU A 117 7.26 -18.89 -1.26
C LEU A 117 7.12 -17.53 -0.57
N PHE A 118 8.08 -17.13 0.26
CA PHE A 118 8.09 -15.80 0.88
C PHE A 118 8.35 -14.68 -0.12
N GLY A 119 9.20 -14.89 -1.12
CA GLY A 119 9.39 -13.94 -2.23
C GLY A 119 8.10 -13.71 -3.03
N LEU A 120 7.43 -14.79 -3.43
CA LEU A 120 6.13 -14.70 -4.14
C LEU A 120 5.05 -14.02 -3.29
N ALA A 121 5.00 -14.31 -1.99
CA ALA A 121 4.09 -13.64 -1.08
C ALA A 121 4.40 -12.15 -0.92
N ALA A 122 5.69 -11.78 -0.88
CA ALA A 122 6.13 -10.40 -0.78
C ALA A 122 5.80 -9.60 -2.05
N ASP A 123 5.99 -10.20 -3.23
CA ASP A 123 5.55 -9.60 -4.50
C ASP A 123 4.06 -9.29 -4.51
N LEU A 124 3.26 -10.28 -4.13
CA LEU A 124 1.80 -10.15 -4.13
C LEU A 124 1.33 -9.07 -3.15
N SER A 125 1.93 -9.06 -1.96
CA SER A 125 1.66 -8.05 -0.95
C SER A 125 2.07 -6.64 -1.40
N MET A 126 3.12 -6.53 -2.22
CA MET A 126 3.59 -5.27 -2.78
C MET A 126 2.66 -4.76 -3.89
N LEU A 127 2.17 -5.65 -4.77
CA LEU A 127 1.12 -5.32 -5.75
C LEU A 127 -0.13 -4.79 -5.07
N ARG A 128 -0.59 -5.49 -4.04
CA ARG A 128 -1.78 -5.12 -3.29
C ARG A 128 -1.60 -3.78 -2.57
N LEU A 129 -0.41 -3.52 -2.01
CA LEU A 129 -0.09 -2.22 -1.43
C LEU A 129 -0.20 -1.09 -2.46
N MET A 130 0.39 -1.26 -3.64
CA MET A 130 0.33 -0.25 -4.71
C MET A 130 -1.10 0.03 -5.14
N GLU A 131 -1.90 -1.01 -5.43
CA GLU A 131 -3.32 -0.86 -5.76
C GLU A 131 -4.07 -0.12 -4.65
N THR A 132 -3.91 -0.54 -3.39
CA THR A 132 -4.59 0.09 -2.24
C THR A 132 -4.35 1.61 -2.18
N PHE A 133 -3.13 2.07 -2.47
CA PHE A 133 -2.80 3.51 -2.44
C PHE A 133 -3.16 4.27 -3.73
N LEU A 134 -3.39 3.57 -4.83
CA LEU A 134 -3.87 4.16 -6.10
C LEU A 134 -5.40 4.17 -6.21
N GLU A 135 -6.06 3.26 -5.51
CA GLU A 135 -7.51 3.02 -5.56
C GLU A 135 -8.17 3.33 -4.22
N SER A 136 -8.01 2.46 -3.22
CA SER A 136 -8.81 2.49 -1.98
C SER A 136 -8.56 3.75 -1.14
N VAL A 137 -7.32 4.25 -1.02
CA VAL A 137 -7.03 5.47 -0.23
C VAL A 137 -7.56 6.74 -0.91
N PRO A 138 -7.33 6.99 -2.22
CA PRO A 138 -7.99 8.08 -2.94
C PRO A 138 -9.52 8.00 -2.93
N GLN A 139 -10.10 6.81 -3.04
CA GLN A 139 -11.55 6.62 -2.90
C GLN A 139 -12.03 6.97 -1.49
N LEU A 140 -11.33 6.56 -0.43
CA LEU A 140 -11.66 6.98 0.95
C LEU A 140 -11.64 8.51 1.09
N LEU A 141 -10.67 9.19 0.48
CA LEU A 141 -10.59 10.65 0.44
C LEU A 141 -11.78 11.27 -0.30
N LEU A 142 -12.15 10.71 -1.46
CA LEU A 142 -13.31 11.15 -2.24
C LEU A 142 -14.62 10.94 -1.47
N GLN A 143 -14.81 9.77 -0.87
CA GLN A 143 -15.99 9.43 -0.09
C GLN A 143 -16.12 10.31 1.15
N ALA A 144 -15.00 10.59 1.84
CA ALA A 144 -14.98 11.53 2.95
C ALA A 144 -15.36 12.95 2.49
N TYR A 145 -14.86 13.39 1.33
CA TYR A 145 -15.24 14.68 0.75
C TYR A 145 -16.73 14.77 0.44
N ILE A 146 -17.31 13.76 -0.22
CA ILE A 146 -18.75 13.72 -0.53
C ILE A 146 -19.57 13.77 0.77
N MET A 147 -19.16 13.00 1.78
CA MET A 147 -19.86 12.95 3.07
C MET A 147 -19.85 14.29 3.80
N LEU A 148 -18.70 14.96 3.89
CA LEU A 148 -18.57 16.21 4.64
C LEU A 148 -19.16 17.42 3.89
N GLU A 149 -18.92 17.52 2.59
CA GLU A 149 -19.36 18.66 1.77
C GLU A 149 -20.85 18.59 1.43
N HIS A 150 -21.35 17.42 1.02
CA HIS A 150 -22.72 17.31 0.52
C HIS A 150 -23.72 16.82 1.57
N GLN A 151 -23.25 16.40 2.77
CA GLN A 151 -24.08 15.83 3.85
C GLN A 151 -25.01 14.69 3.38
N ARG A 152 -24.65 14.04 2.27
CA ARG A 152 -25.36 12.89 1.73
C ARG A 152 -24.61 11.65 2.11
N THR A 153 -25.31 10.75 2.78
CA THR A 153 -24.75 9.47 3.18
C THR A 153 -25.67 8.35 2.76
N SER A 154 -25.14 7.40 1.99
CA SER A 154 -25.82 6.14 1.75
C SER A 154 -25.24 5.03 2.62
N LYS A 155 -26.06 4.02 2.94
CA LYS A 155 -25.59 2.83 3.67
C LYS A 155 -24.46 2.11 2.93
N ILE A 156 -24.51 2.11 1.60
CA ILE A 156 -23.50 1.48 0.74
C ILE A 156 -22.18 2.27 0.78
N GLN A 157 -22.23 3.61 0.81
CA GLN A 157 -21.03 4.44 0.95
C GLN A 157 -20.31 4.15 2.27
N TYR A 158 -21.04 4.09 3.40
CA TYR A 158 -20.44 3.72 4.68
C TYR A 158 -19.83 2.30 4.67
N LEU A 159 -20.52 1.35 4.05
CA LEU A 159 -20.01 -0.02 3.93
C LEU A 159 -18.75 -0.06 3.06
N SER A 160 -18.73 0.63 1.92
CA SER A 160 -17.55 0.74 1.04
C SER A 160 -16.40 1.42 1.78
N MET A 161 -16.62 2.55 2.46
CA MET A 161 -15.59 3.18 3.30
C MET A 161 -15.01 2.22 4.35
N ALA A 162 -15.85 1.43 5.01
CA ALA A 162 -15.39 0.44 5.99
C ALA A 162 -14.55 -0.67 5.34
N VAL A 163 -14.98 -1.19 4.19
CA VAL A 163 -14.25 -2.19 3.40
C VAL A 163 -12.90 -1.65 2.95
N SER A 164 -12.86 -0.46 2.33
CA SER A 164 -11.62 0.17 1.87
C SER A 164 -10.67 0.42 3.04
N PHE A 165 -11.16 0.85 4.20
CA PHE A 165 -10.33 1.04 5.39
C PHE A 165 -9.74 -0.29 5.93
N LEU A 166 -10.55 -1.35 5.99
CA LEU A 166 -10.07 -2.68 6.36
C LEU A 166 -9.05 -3.22 5.35
N ASN A 167 -9.25 -2.93 4.06
CA ASN A 167 -8.32 -3.31 3.02
C ASN A 167 -6.97 -2.59 3.18
N VAL A 168 -6.97 -1.27 3.42
CA VAL A 168 -5.75 -0.49 3.71
C VAL A 168 -5.02 -1.05 4.93
N ALA A 169 -5.74 -1.34 6.01
CA ALA A 169 -5.17 -1.94 7.21
C ALA A 169 -4.50 -3.29 6.92
N TRP A 170 -5.18 -4.14 6.16
CA TRP A 170 -4.68 -5.46 5.80
C TRP A 170 -3.45 -5.39 4.89
N SER A 171 -3.50 -4.61 3.80
CA SER A 171 -2.42 -4.53 2.81
C SER A 171 -1.13 -4.00 3.42
N ILE A 172 -1.21 -3.02 4.33
CA ILE A 172 -0.04 -2.48 5.06
C ILE A 172 0.61 -3.56 5.93
N VAL A 173 -0.17 -4.32 6.69
CA VAL A 173 0.35 -5.36 7.58
C VAL A 173 0.90 -6.53 6.78
N ASP A 174 0.20 -6.94 5.73
CA ASP A 174 0.61 -8.04 4.87
C ASP A 174 1.93 -7.71 4.16
N TYR A 175 2.02 -6.55 3.53
CA TYR A 175 3.27 -6.08 2.89
C TYR A 175 4.44 -6.09 3.85
N TRP A 176 4.25 -5.47 5.00
CA TRP A 176 5.32 -5.29 5.95
C TRP A 176 5.83 -6.64 6.51
N ARG A 177 4.92 -7.59 6.77
CA ARG A 177 5.26 -8.95 7.21
C ARG A 177 5.95 -9.76 6.11
N CYS A 178 5.47 -9.69 4.87
CA CYS A 178 6.04 -10.45 3.77
C CYS A 178 7.41 -9.95 3.38
N LEU A 179 7.57 -8.62 3.31
CA LEU A 179 8.86 -7.99 3.05
C LEU A 179 9.89 -8.48 4.05
N ARG A 180 9.64 -8.36 5.36
CA ARG A 180 10.61 -8.81 6.37
C ARG A 180 10.96 -10.29 6.26
N ARG A 181 9.99 -11.17 5.96
CA ARG A 181 10.24 -12.61 5.81
C ARG A 181 10.92 -13.00 4.50
N SER A 182 10.83 -12.15 3.48
CA SER A 182 11.55 -12.36 2.23
C SER A 182 13.05 -12.05 2.34
N LEU A 183 13.43 -11.23 3.34
CA LEU A 183 14.80 -10.77 3.52
C LEU A 183 15.63 -11.78 4.33
N PRO A 184 16.80 -12.23 3.84
CA PRO A 184 17.57 -13.31 4.47
C PRO A 184 18.15 -12.92 5.84
N ASN A 185 18.40 -11.63 6.07
CA ASN A 185 19.08 -11.13 7.28
C ASN A 185 18.15 -10.31 8.20
N ALA A 186 16.84 -10.28 7.94
CA ALA A 186 15.90 -9.52 8.76
C ALA A 186 15.25 -10.43 9.82
N GLU A 187 15.28 -10.01 11.08
CA GLU A 187 14.51 -10.69 12.13
C GLU A 187 13.01 -10.64 11.82
N GLU A 188 12.37 -11.80 11.94
CA GLU A 188 10.93 -11.93 11.83
C GLU A 188 10.23 -11.04 12.84
N MET A 189 9.10 -10.46 12.46
CA MET A 189 8.29 -9.77 13.44
C MET A 189 7.60 -10.77 14.36
N PRO A 190 7.67 -10.57 15.69
CA PRO A 190 6.80 -11.30 16.59
C PRO A 190 5.34 -10.99 16.25
N GLY A 191 4.52 -12.05 16.18
CA GLY A 191 3.07 -11.88 16.15
C GLY A 191 2.55 -11.19 17.41
N GLY A 192 1.33 -10.64 17.35
CA GLY A 192 0.68 -10.02 18.51
C GLY A 192 0.93 -8.52 18.60
N ILE A 193 1.37 -8.05 19.78
CA ILE A 193 1.39 -6.63 20.17
C ILE A 193 2.16 -5.73 19.18
N PRO A 194 3.38 -6.08 18.71
CA PRO A 194 4.10 -5.24 17.74
C PRO A 194 3.31 -4.99 16.45
N THR A 195 2.53 -5.98 15.99
CA THR A 195 1.70 -5.85 14.78
C THR A 195 0.52 -4.92 15.02
N VAL A 196 -0.12 -5.05 16.17
CA VAL A 196 -1.25 -4.20 16.55
C VAL A 196 -0.78 -2.75 16.68
N VAL A 197 0.35 -2.50 17.35
CA VAL A 197 0.89 -1.14 17.50
C VAL A 197 1.30 -0.54 16.16
N TYR A 198 1.97 -1.32 15.29
CA TYR A 198 2.33 -0.85 13.94
C TYR A 198 1.10 -0.53 13.10
N LEU A 199 0.07 -1.38 13.16
CA LEU A 199 -1.19 -1.17 12.47
C LEU A 199 -1.88 0.11 12.97
N LEU A 200 -2.02 0.28 14.29
CA LEU A 200 -2.64 1.46 14.89
C LEU A 200 -1.90 2.75 14.51
N TYR A 201 -0.57 2.73 14.54
CA TYR A 201 0.23 3.87 14.06
C TYR A 201 -0.11 4.22 12.61
N LYS A 202 -0.13 3.22 11.71
CA LYS A 202 -0.36 3.46 10.29
C LYS A 202 -1.79 3.88 10.00
N THR A 203 -2.79 3.21 10.55
CA THR A 203 -4.19 3.54 10.32
C THR A 203 -4.53 4.92 10.87
N LEU A 204 -4.13 5.24 12.11
CA LEU A 204 -4.42 6.56 12.70
C LEU A 204 -3.75 7.70 11.91
N THR A 205 -2.49 7.56 11.51
CA THR A 205 -1.81 8.59 10.72
C THR A 205 -2.39 8.74 9.32
N ILE A 206 -2.78 7.65 8.66
CA ILE A 206 -3.43 7.69 7.35
C ILE A 206 -4.83 8.30 7.45
N THR A 207 -5.66 7.92 8.42
CA THR A 207 -7.00 8.49 8.58
C THR A 207 -6.94 9.98 8.89
N ALA A 208 -6.04 10.41 9.78
CA ALA A 208 -5.81 11.83 10.04
C ALA A 208 -5.42 12.59 8.76
N ARG A 209 -4.56 11.97 7.95
CA ARG A 209 -4.08 12.54 6.69
C ARG A 209 -5.19 12.66 5.65
N VAL A 210 -5.99 11.62 5.47
CA VAL A 210 -7.13 11.59 4.55
C VAL A 210 -8.13 12.69 4.92
N LEU A 211 -8.56 12.75 6.19
CA LEU A 211 -9.52 13.78 6.65
C LEU A 211 -8.96 15.20 6.54
N SER A 212 -7.68 15.40 6.84
CA SER A 212 -7.03 16.70 6.65
C SER A 212 -6.99 17.13 5.18
N LEU A 213 -6.64 16.22 4.26
CA LEU A 213 -6.63 16.51 2.83
C LEU A 213 -8.04 16.80 2.32
N THR A 214 -9.05 16.06 2.81
CA THR A 214 -10.46 16.35 2.52
C THR A 214 -10.83 17.78 2.92
N MET A 215 -10.50 18.20 4.15
CA MET A 215 -10.74 19.56 4.63
C MET A 215 -10.06 20.64 3.77
N ILE A 216 -8.84 20.37 3.30
CA ILE A 216 -8.13 21.30 2.40
C ILE A 216 -8.81 21.39 1.03
N ILE A 217 -9.29 20.27 0.49
CA ILE A 217 -9.99 20.28 -0.81
C ILE A 217 -11.31 21.05 -0.70
N MET A 218 -12.04 20.95 0.42
CA MET A 218 -13.27 21.71 0.66
C MET A 218 -13.05 23.23 0.70
N LEU A 219 -11.85 23.70 1.07
CA LEU A 219 -11.55 25.13 1.08
C LEU A 219 -11.61 25.77 -0.32
N SER A 220 -11.16 25.05 -1.35
CA SER A 220 -11.24 25.50 -2.74
C SER A 220 -10.94 24.35 -3.71
N SER A 221 -11.65 24.29 -4.84
CA SER A 221 -11.35 23.33 -5.91
C SER A 221 -9.92 23.47 -6.46
N TRP A 222 -9.31 24.66 -6.35
CA TRP A 222 -7.91 24.88 -6.72
C TRP A 222 -6.91 24.12 -5.83
N ASN A 223 -7.31 23.69 -4.63
CA ASN A 223 -6.45 22.93 -3.73
C ASN A 223 -6.19 21.49 -4.23
N LEU A 224 -6.87 21.05 -5.30
CA LEU A 224 -6.44 19.87 -6.07
C LEU A 224 -5.05 20.06 -6.68
N LEU A 225 -4.65 21.29 -7.04
CA LEU A 225 -3.29 21.59 -7.47
C LEU A 225 -2.28 21.42 -6.33
N VAL A 226 -2.67 21.73 -5.10
CA VAL A 226 -1.82 21.49 -3.92
C VAL A 226 -1.60 19.99 -3.76
N LEU A 227 -2.63 19.16 -3.92
CA LEU A 227 -2.49 17.70 -3.91
C LEU A 227 -1.54 17.22 -5.02
N GLY A 228 -1.69 17.74 -6.24
CA GLY A 228 -0.78 17.47 -7.35
C GLY A 228 0.67 17.89 -7.05
N SER A 229 0.88 19.03 -6.38
CA SER A 229 2.20 19.50 -5.98
C SER A 229 2.86 18.60 -4.93
N LEU A 230 2.08 18.07 -3.97
CA LEU A 230 2.57 17.11 -2.98
C LEU A 230 2.98 15.80 -3.65
N TRP A 231 2.19 15.33 -4.61
CA TRP A 231 2.52 14.15 -5.40
C TRP A 231 3.80 14.35 -6.21
N LEU A 232 3.96 15.50 -6.88
CA LEU A 232 5.19 15.83 -7.60
C LEU A 232 6.40 15.89 -6.65
N ALA A 233 6.26 16.51 -5.49
CA ALA A 233 7.32 16.56 -4.48
C ALA A 233 7.71 15.15 -3.99
N GLY A 234 6.74 14.28 -3.74
CA GLY A 234 6.98 12.87 -3.38
C GLY A 234 7.68 12.09 -4.50
N THR A 235 7.28 12.32 -5.75
CA THR A 235 7.88 11.67 -6.92
C THR A 235 9.32 12.14 -7.14
N VAL A 236 9.58 13.44 -7.03
CA VAL A 236 10.95 14.01 -7.09
C VAL A 236 11.81 13.45 -5.96
N TRP A 237 11.25 13.35 -4.75
CA TRP A 237 11.95 12.74 -3.61
C TRP A 237 12.32 11.28 -3.90
N ALA A 238 11.40 10.49 -4.47
CA ALA A 238 11.68 9.11 -4.87
C ALA A 238 12.77 9.04 -5.95
N HIS A 239 12.78 9.96 -6.91
CA HIS A 239 13.81 10.06 -7.94
C HIS A 239 15.19 10.41 -7.34
N MET A 240 15.25 11.36 -6.39
CA MET A 240 16.48 11.75 -5.71
C MET A 240 17.10 10.61 -4.89
N ILE A 241 16.27 9.73 -4.35
CA ILE A 241 16.72 8.53 -3.62
C ILE A 241 17.36 7.49 -4.56
N LYS A 242 17.15 7.59 -5.88
CA LYS A 242 17.65 6.68 -6.91
C LYS A 242 17.30 5.23 -6.60
N THR A 243 16.02 4.89 -6.67
CA THR A 243 15.52 3.52 -6.57
C THR A 243 16.00 2.68 -7.76
N ASP A 244 16.24 1.40 -7.51
CA ASP A 244 16.60 0.41 -8.52
C ASP A 244 15.77 -0.87 -8.33
N PHE A 245 14.45 -0.74 -8.31
CA PHE A 245 13.57 -1.88 -8.01
C PHE A 245 13.28 -2.72 -9.26
N CYS A 246 13.00 -2.06 -10.38
CA CYS A 246 12.55 -2.63 -11.64
C CYS A 246 13.71 -2.81 -12.64
N THR A 247 13.62 -3.83 -13.49
CA THR A 247 14.63 -4.05 -14.55
C THR A 247 14.52 -3.04 -15.68
N PHE A 248 13.28 -2.64 -16.03
CA PHE A 248 13.01 -1.71 -17.12
C PHE A 248 12.92 -0.27 -16.61
N ARG A 249 13.56 0.66 -17.32
CA ARG A 249 13.54 2.09 -16.98
C ARG A 249 12.13 2.69 -16.93
N CYS A 250 11.26 2.34 -17.88
CA CYS A 250 9.87 2.82 -17.89
C CYS A 250 9.09 2.36 -16.64
N LEU A 251 9.29 1.09 -16.25
CA LEU A 251 8.63 0.51 -15.07
C LEU A 251 9.16 1.14 -13.77
N GLU A 252 10.45 1.50 -13.73
CA GLU A 252 11.05 2.19 -12.60
C GLU A 252 10.51 3.62 -12.42
N GLU A 253 10.30 4.37 -13.50
CA GLU A 253 9.67 5.70 -13.39
C GLU A 253 8.19 5.59 -12.98
N LEU A 254 7.46 4.59 -13.48
CA LEU A 254 6.10 4.29 -13.01
C LEU A 254 6.10 3.95 -11.51
N TYR A 255 7.04 3.11 -11.06
CA TYR A 255 7.21 2.77 -9.66
C TYR A 255 7.45 4.02 -8.79
N ARG A 256 8.34 4.93 -9.21
CA ARG A 256 8.60 6.20 -8.51
C ARG A 256 7.38 7.10 -8.45
N ALA A 257 6.59 7.17 -9.52
CA ALA A 257 5.33 7.92 -9.53
C ALA A 257 4.31 7.36 -8.53
N ILE A 258 4.19 6.03 -8.45
CA ILE A 258 3.33 5.34 -7.46
C ILE A 258 3.82 5.59 -6.04
N VAL A 259 5.13 5.49 -5.80
CA VAL A 259 5.73 5.83 -4.51
C VAL A 259 5.42 7.29 -4.14
N GLY A 260 5.45 8.20 -5.11
CA GLY A 260 5.01 9.58 -4.93
C GLY A 260 3.57 9.68 -4.43
N VAL A 261 2.63 8.88 -4.97
CA VAL A 261 1.25 8.81 -4.49
C VAL A 261 1.20 8.27 -3.06
N ILE A 262 1.92 7.18 -2.77
CA ILE A 262 1.98 6.62 -1.41
C ILE A 262 2.47 7.68 -0.41
N LEU A 263 3.50 8.45 -0.76
CA LEU A 263 4.06 9.53 0.06
C LEU A 263 3.11 10.72 0.28
N VAL A 264 2.05 10.89 -0.50
CA VAL A 264 1.03 11.90 -0.16
C VAL A 264 0.28 11.51 1.13
N PHE A 265 0.07 10.21 1.32
CA PHE A 265 -0.78 9.64 2.37
C PHE A 265 0.01 9.07 3.56
N THR A 266 1.14 8.41 3.32
CA THR A 266 1.94 7.79 4.38
C THR A 266 3.43 7.73 4.05
N PHE A 267 4.26 7.74 5.08
CA PHE A 267 5.68 7.48 4.90
C PHE A 267 5.91 6.04 4.43
N PHE A 268 6.49 5.89 3.24
CA PHE A 268 6.94 4.63 2.69
C PHE A 268 8.46 4.59 2.66
N ASN A 269 9.05 3.50 3.16
CA ASN A 269 10.50 3.36 3.20
C ASN A 269 11.00 2.85 1.85
N ILE A 270 11.53 3.75 1.05
CA ILE A 270 11.90 3.50 -0.35
C ILE A 270 13.18 2.66 -0.50
N LYS A 271 14.12 2.70 0.47
CA LYS A 271 15.45 2.08 0.35
C LYS A 271 15.85 1.16 1.51
N GLY A 272 14.96 0.91 2.45
CA GLY A 272 15.23 -0.01 3.57
C GLY A 272 16.23 0.46 4.64
N LYS A 273 17.17 1.38 4.35
CA LYS A 273 18.32 1.73 5.23
C LYS A 273 18.30 3.19 5.70
N LYS A 274 18.79 3.44 6.92
CA LYS A 274 18.98 4.77 7.59
C LYS A 274 17.77 5.74 7.45
N THR A 275 16.61 5.30 7.89
CA THR A 275 15.34 6.03 7.69
C THR A 275 15.02 7.12 8.71
N LYS A 276 15.70 7.18 9.86
CA LYS A 276 15.31 8.05 10.99
C LYS A 276 15.14 9.53 10.58
N LYS A 277 16.10 10.08 9.82
CA LYS A 277 16.06 11.49 9.39
C LYS A 277 14.94 11.75 8.39
N HIS A 278 14.85 10.94 7.33
CA HIS A 278 13.81 11.08 6.30
C HIS A 278 12.40 10.88 6.88
N MET A 279 12.23 9.93 7.79
CA MET A 279 10.98 9.67 8.48
C MET A 279 10.58 10.84 9.38
N SER A 280 11.53 11.40 10.14
CA SER A 280 11.26 12.56 11.00
C SER A 280 10.85 13.79 10.19
N ILE A 281 11.56 14.11 9.11
CA ILE A 281 11.21 15.22 8.21
C ILE A 281 9.80 15.05 7.67
N TYR A 282 9.48 13.85 7.17
CA TYR A 282 8.15 13.55 6.64
C TYR A 282 7.04 13.79 7.68
N TYR A 283 7.18 13.22 8.88
CA TYR A 283 6.11 13.31 9.89
C TYR A 283 5.96 14.70 10.49
N VAL A 284 7.03 15.50 10.56
CA VAL A 284 6.96 16.91 10.94
C VAL A 284 6.17 17.70 9.90
N LEU A 285 6.52 17.59 8.61
CA LEU A 285 5.82 18.28 7.52
C LEU A 285 4.36 17.84 7.41
N SER A 286 4.11 16.53 7.52
CA SER A 286 2.76 15.96 7.48
C SER A 286 1.91 16.45 8.64
N THR A 287 2.47 16.53 9.86
CA THR A 287 1.74 17.05 11.04
C THR A 287 1.41 18.53 10.90
N LEU A 288 2.36 19.35 10.45
CA LEU A 288 2.11 20.78 10.21
C LEU A 288 0.97 20.98 9.22
N HIS A 289 0.99 20.22 8.12
CA HIS A 289 -0.06 20.26 7.11
C HIS A 289 -1.41 19.75 7.66
N ASN A 290 -1.38 18.68 8.48
CA ASN A 290 -2.58 18.10 9.09
C ASN A 290 -3.28 19.10 10.02
N PHE A 291 -2.50 19.91 10.75
CA PHE A 291 -3.04 20.91 11.68
C PHE A 291 -3.43 22.21 10.96
N SER A 292 -2.77 22.55 9.85
CA SER A 292 -3.14 23.71 9.06
C SER A 292 -4.50 23.56 8.38
N ALA A 293 -4.92 22.34 8.06
CA ALA A 293 -6.20 22.08 7.38
C ALA A 293 -7.44 22.62 8.13
N PRO A 294 -7.72 22.20 9.39
CA PRO A 294 -8.84 22.73 10.15
C PRO A 294 -8.65 24.23 10.48
N LEU A 295 -7.42 24.68 10.68
CA LEU A 295 -7.12 26.10 10.92
C LEU A 295 -7.50 26.98 9.72
N PHE A 296 -7.14 26.58 8.50
CA PHE A 296 -7.49 27.35 7.31
C PHE A 296 -8.99 27.30 7.02
N LEU A 297 -9.65 26.16 7.21
CA LEU A 297 -11.11 26.13 7.13
C LEU A 297 -11.76 27.06 8.15
N PHE A 298 -11.25 27.09 9.40
CA PHE A 298 -11.73 28.00 10.43
C PHE A 298 -11.60 29.48 10.04
N LEU A 299 -10.46 29.85 9.46
CA LEU A 299 -10.17 31.25 9.09
C LEU A 299 -10.92 31.72 7.84
N PHE A 300 -11.04 30.87 6.82
CA PHE A 300 -11.51 31.27 5.49
C PHE A 300 -12.96 30.84 5.19
N MET A 301 -13.50 29.84 5.88
CA MET A 301 -14.86 29.33 5.67
C MET A 301 -15.64 29.28 7.01
N PRO A 302 -15.93 30.43 7.63
CA PRO A 302 -16.57 30.49 8.95
C PRO A 302 -17.97 29.83 8.96
N LYS A 303 -18.68 29.80 7.84
CA LYS A 303 -19.97 29.09 7.72
C LYS A 303 -19.84 27.56 7.87
N THR A 304 -18.71 27.00 7.46
CA THR A 304 -18.41 25.56 7.59
C THR A 304 -18.07 25.20 9.04
N VAL A 305 -17.58 26.16 9.83
CA VAL A 305 -17.28 25.99 11.26
C VAL A 305 -18.55 25.75 12.08
N GLU A 306 -19.68 26.33 11.66
CA GLU A 306 -20.97 26.14 12.31
C GLU A 306 -21.59 24.76 12.02
N SER A 307 -20.99 23.96 11.14
CA SER A 307 -21.49 22.62 10.85
C SER A 307 -21.16 21.62 11.96
N ASP A 308 -22.12 20.74 12.27
CA ASP A 308 -22.01 19.75 13.36
C ASP A 308 -20.79 18.80 13.24
N TYR A 309 -20.28 18.58 12.03
CA TYR A 309 -19.14 17.71 11.78
C TYR A 309 -17.78 18.39 12.00
N PHE A 310 -17.68 19.72 11.97
CA PHE A 310 -16.39 20.42 11.95
C PHE A 310 -15.58 20.13 13.21
N LEU A 311 -16.20 20.28 14.39
CA LEU A 311 -15.54 20.04 15.67
C LEU A 311 -15.16 18.55 15.86
N PRO A 312 -16.07 17.56 15.68
CA PRO A 312 -15.70 16.15 15.77
C PRO A 312 -14.55 15.75 14.83
N VAL A 313 -14.59 16.18 13.57
CA VAL A 313 -13.55 15.86 12.58
C VAL A 313 -12.22 16.50 12.96
N THR A 314 -12.23 17.77 13.39
CA THR A 314 -11.02 18.47 13.84
C THR A 314 -10.39 17.79 15.05
N VAL A 315 -11.19 17.50 16.09
CA VAL A 315 -10.72 16.77 17.28
C VAL A 315 -10.16 15.41 16.90
N PHE A 316 -10.84 14.69 15.99
CA PHE A 316 -10.36 13.41 15.50
C PHE A 316 -9.02 13.54 14.76
N ILE A 317 -8.84 14.51 13.87
CA ILE A 317 -7.57 14.74 13.16
C ILE A 317 -6.42 14.98 14.15
N LEU A 318 -6.63 15.87 15.14
CA LEU A 318 -5.60 16.21 16.13
C LEU A 318 -5.25 15.02 17.01
N THR A 319 -6.25 14.33 17.54
CA THR A 319 -6.06 13.18 18.44
C THR A 319 -5.47 11.98 17.71
N SER A 320 -6.00 11.62 16.53
CA SER A 320 -5.47 10.49 15.75
C SER A 320 -4.05 10.73 15.24
N ASN A 321 -3.71 11.95 14.79
CA ASN A 321 -2.34 12.26 14.38
C ASN A 321 -1.36 12.16 15.55
N THR A 322 -1.70 12.74 16.71
CA THR A 322 -0.84 12.71 17.91
C THR A 322 -0.71 11.30 18.48
N MET A 323 -1.81 10.55 18.61
CA MET A 323 -1.81 9.15 19.04
C MET A 323 -1.02 8.26 18.06
N GLY A 324 -1.20 8.46 16.76
CA GLY A 324 -0.46 7.74 15.73
C GLY A 324 1.06 7.96 15.82
N LEU A 325 1.50 9.20 16.08
CA LEU A 325 2.91 9.50 16.36
C LEU A 325 3.38 8.89 17.70
N GLY A 326 2.52 8.85 18.72
CA GLY A 326 2.78 8.15 19.97
C GLY A 326 3.06 6.66 19.74
N PHE A 327 2.21 5.98 18.97
CA PHE A 327 2.41 4.59 18.59
C PHE A 327 3.64 4.39 17.70
N LEU A 328 3.97 5.35 16.83
CA LEU A 328 5.21 5.33 16.06
C LEU A 328 6.43 5.30 16.99
N ILE A 329 6.48 6.21 17.97
CA ILE A 329 7.58 6.30 18.93
C ILE A 329 7.65 5.04 19.79
N LEU A 330 6.50 4.57 20.30
CA LEU A 330 6.41 3.32 21.07
C LEU A 330 6.94 2.13 20.25
N TYR A 331 6.53 2.04 18.99
CA TYR A 331 6.97 0.99 18.08
C TYR A 331 8.49 1.02 17.94
N TYR A 332 9.09 2.14 17.53
CA TYR A 332 10.54 2.20 17.31
C TYR A 332 11.39 2.13 18.59
N LYS A 333 10.86 2.52 19.76
CA LYS A 333 11.60 2.43 21.03
C LYS A 333 11.53 1.04 21.67
N ALA A 334 10.38 0.38 21.62
CA ALA A 334 10.13 -0.81 22.44
C ALA A 334 9.80 -2.08 21.66
N LEU A 335 9.24 -1.97 20.44
CA LEU A 335 8.65 -3.11 19.73
C LEU A 335 9.29 -3.38 18.36
N HIS A 336 10.07 -2.44 17.84
CA HIS A 336 10.79 -2.61 16.60
C HIS A 336 11.87 -3.67 16.84
N PRO A 337 11.86 -4.79 16.10
CA PRO A 337 12.91 -5.79 16.21
C PRO A 337 14.24 -5.09 15.96
N GLY A 338 15.06 -4.96 17.00
CA GLY A 338 16.28 -4.16 16.95
C GLY A 338 17.19 -4.66 15.84
N ASN A 339 17.96 -3.76 15.22
CA ASN A 339 19.15 -4.18 14.50
C ASN A 339 20.12 -4.76 15.52
N ARG A 340 20.01 -6.05 15.84
CA ARG A 340 21.05 -6.78 16.58
C ARG A 340 22.19 -7.26 15.68
N VAL A 341 22.30 -6.72 14.46
CA VAL A 341 23.45 -6.93 13.59
C VAL A 341 23.86 -5.59 12.95
N GLU A 342 24.37 -4.68 13.77
CA GLU A 342 25.54 -3.88 13.40
C GLU A 342 26.72 -4.56 14.12
N SER A 343 27.21 -5.65 13.55
CA SER A 343 28.50 -6.24 13.90
C SER A 343 29.22 -6.54 12.60
N ASP A 344 30.21 -5.69 12.32
CA ASP A 344 31.41 -5.97 11.55
C ASP A 344 31.23 -6.51 10.12
N ALA A 345 31.02 -5.58 9.18
CA ALA A 345 31.56 -5.73 7.84
C ALA A 345 33.03 -5.28 7.85
N VAL A 346 33.89 -6.07 8.48
CA VAL A 346 35.31 -6.14 8.18
C VAL A 346 35.59 -7.60 7.83
N ASP A 347 36.00 -7.81 6.60
CA ASP A 347 36.45 -9.06 5.99
C ASP A 347 35.46 -10.22 5.89
N GLY A 348 34.99 -10.45 4.66
CA GLY A 348 34.29 -11.68 4.31
C GLY A 348 33.52 -11.55 3.02
N MET A 349 34.25 -11.58 1.89
CA MET A 349 33.69 -11.92 0.58
C MET A 349 33.08 -13.32 0.68
N VAL A 350 31.84 -13.44 1.14
CA VAL A 350 31.05 -14.65 0.96
C VAL A 350 30.56 -14.58 -0.48
N THR A 351 31.29 -15.25 -1.37
CA THR A 351 30.79 -15.70 -2.65
C THR A 351 29.50 -16.48 -2.42
N LEU A 352 28.37 -15.78 -2.47
CA LEU A 352 27.04 -16.36 -2.46
C LEU A 352 26.83 -17.06 -3.79
N ASN A 353 26.69 -18.38 -3.72
CA ASN A 353 26.31 -19.25 -4.82
C ASN A 353 25.16 -18.63 -5.63
N THR A 354 25.36 -18.57 -6.94
CA THR A 354 24.57 -17.89 -7.98
C THR A 354 23.18 -18.51 -8.28
N ASN A 355 22.48 -19.06 -7.27
CA ASN A 355 21.17 -19.69 -7.43
C ASN A 355 20.04 -19.01 -6.63
N ASN A 356 20.08 -17.69 -6.43
CA ASN A 356 18.91 -16.96 -5.92
C ASN A 356 17.79 -16.94 -6.98
N SER A 357 16.58 -17.32 -6.61
CA SER A 357 15.39 -17.27 -7.48
C SER A 357 14.99 -15.82 -7.81
N SER A 358 14.36 -15.59 -8.96
CA SER A 358 13.98 -14.24 -9.43
C SER A 358 13.20 -13.38 -8.42
N PRO A 359 12.29 -13.90 -7.57
CA PRO A 359 11.58 -13.08 -6.59
C PRO A 359 12.50 -12.57 -5.47
N SER A 360 13.49 -13.37 -5.05
CA SER A 360 14.44 -12.97 -4.01
C SER A 360 15.37 -11.84 -4.48
N ARG A 361 15.83 -11.90 -5.74
CA ARG A 361 16.67 -10.86 -6.33
C ARG A 361 15.98 -9.49 -6.40
N ARG A 362 14.64 -9.45 -6.57
CA ARG A 362 13.88 -8.20 -6.61
C ARG A 362 13.90 -7.45 -5.27
N PHE A 363 13.81 -8.17 -4.16
CA PHE A 363 13.91 -7.54 -2.84
C PHE A 363 15.36 -7.21 -2.45
N ASP A 364 16.34 -7.93 -2.96
CA ASP A 364 17.74 -7.54 -2.83
C ASP A 364 18.00 -6.19 -3.54
N ARG A 365 17.47 -6.02 -4.76
CA ARG A 365 17.47 -4.76 -5.53
C ARG A 365 16.71 -3.63 -4.84
N PHE A 366 15.61 -3.93 -4.15
CA PHE A 366 14.88 -2.95 -3.34
C PHE A 366 15.72 -2.38 -2.18
N LEU A 367 16.70 -3.14 -1.66
CA LEU A 367 17.53 -2.76 -0.53
C LEU A 367 18.93 -2.21 -0.89
N SER A 368 19.30 -2.23 -2.17
CA SER A 368 20.52 -1.59 -2.71
C SER A 368 20.33 -0.10 -2.90
#